data_AF-A0A5N6QV83-F1
#
_entry.id   AF-A0A5N6QV83-F1
#
_cell.length_a   1.000
_cell.length_b   1.000
_cell.length_c   1.000
_cell.angle_alpha   90.00
_cell.angle_beta   90.00
_cell.angle_gamma   90.00
#
_symmetry.space_group_name_H-M   'P 1'
#
loop_
_entity.id
_entity.type
_entity.pdbx_description
1 polymer ?
#
loop_
_entity_poly.entity_id
_entity_poly.type
_entity_poly.pdbx_seq_one_letter_code
_entity_poly.pdbx_strand_id
1 'polypeptide(L)'
;MDDDQQESMLPIANVGRIMKQILPQTAKISKEAKQTMQECSTEFISFVTAEASDKCHKENRKTVNGDDICWALRTLGFDNYAEAIVRYLYKYREAERHKANSSRDNREESNYRVFEKGGTSQAEPS
;
A
#
# COMPACT_ATOMS: atom_id res chain seq x y z
N MET A 1 -21.44 10.26 -19.54
CA MET A 1 -20.67 11.00 -18.52
C MET A 1 -20.80 10.33 -17.14
N ASP A 2 -21.77 9.44 -16.92
CA ASP A 2 -21.91 8.68 -15.66
C ASP A 2 -21.03 7.41 -15.55
N ASP A 3 -20.58 6.86 -16.69
CA ASP A 3 -19.78 5.61 -16.70
C ASP A 3 -18.41 5.75 -16.02
N ASP A 4 -17.74 6.90 -16.16
CA ASP A 4 -16.39 7.12 -15.61
C ASP A 4 -16.38 7.21 -14.07
N GLN A 5 -17.47 7.71 -13.46
CA GLN A 5 -17.60 7.75 -12.00
C GLN A 5 -17.75 6.34 -11.43
N GLN A 6 -18.42 5.44 -12.16
CA GLN A 6 -18.62 4.08 -11.71
C GLN A 6 -17.36 3.23 -11.78
N GLU A 7 -16.45 3.52 -12.71
CA GLU A 7 -15.14 2.87 -12.80
C GLU A 7 -14.21 3.21 -11.62
N SER A 8 -14.39 4.38 -11.00
CA SER A 8 -13.58 4.84 -9.86
C SER A 8 -14.09 4.39 -8.49
N MET A 9 -15.29 3.79 -8.43
CA MET A 9 -15.89 3.36 -7.17
C MET A 9 -15.36 2.00 -6.68
N LEU A 10 -15.21 1.86 -5.36
CA LEU A 10 -14.88 0.57 -4.74
C LEU A 10 -16.00 -0.46 -4.98
N PRO A 11 -15.69 -1.77 -5.16
CA PRO A 11 -16.73 -2.78 -5.35
C PRO A 11 -17.76 -2.80 -4.20
N ILE A 12 -19.03 -2.60 -4.52
CA ILE A 12 -20.14 -2.51 -3.54
C ILE A 12 -20.22 -3.73 -2.60
N ALA A 13 -19.85 -4.91 -3.10
CA ALA A 13 -19.80 -6.15 -2.32
C ALA A 13 -18.74 -6.10 -1.21
N ASN A 14 -17.59 -5.49 -1.50
CA ASN A 14 -16.51 -5.34 -0.53
C ASN A 14 -16.88 -4.31 0.54
N VAL A 15 -17.48 -3.18 0.15
CA VAL A 15 -18.04 -2.18 1.07
C VAL A 15 -19.05 -2.82 2.01
N GLY A 16 -20.03 -3.55 1.45
CA GLY A 16 -21.05 -4.24 2.24
C GLY A 16 -20.48 -5.30 3.20
N ARG A 17 -19.42 -6.03 2.81
CA ARG A 17 -18.73 -6.98 3.68
C ARG A 17 -18.07 -6.29 4.87
N ILE A 18 -17.36 -5.19 4.64
CA ILE A 18 -16.68 -4.42 5.70
C ILE A 18 -17.70 -3.80 6.66
N MET A 19 -18.74 -3.14 6.13
CA MET A 19 -19.82 -2.58 6.96
C MET A 19 -20.43 -3.64 7.89
N LYS A 20 -20.56 -4.88 7.42
CA LYS A 20 -21.16 -5.99 8.17
C LYS A 20 -20.28 -6.48 9.32
N GLN A 21 -18.95 -6.30 9.27
CA GLN A 21 -18.01 -6.78 10.30
C GLN A 21 -18.20 -6.10 11.66
N ILE A 22 -18.70 -4.87 11.67
CA ILE A 22 -18.94 -4.10 12.90
C ILE A 22 -20.39 -4.21 13.41
N LEU A 23 -21.24 -4.96 12.71
CA LEU A 23 -22.66 -5.11 13.03
C LEU A 23 -22.97 -6.52 13.55
N PRO A 24 -24.04 -6.69 14.34
CA PRO A 24 -24.53 -8.01 14.72
C PRO A 24 -24.81 -8.91 13.51
N GLN A 25 -24.64 -10.22 13.68
CA GLN A 25 -24.80 -11.19 12.59
C GLN A 25 -26.18 -11.13 11.92
N THR A 26 -27.23 -10.83 12.70
CA THR A 26 -28.63 -10.74 12.22
C THR A 26 -28.97 -9.40 11.54
N ALA A 27 -28.13 -8.36 11.66
CA ALA A 27 -28.42 -7.05 11.11
C ALA A 27 -28.54 -7.07 9.57
N LYS A 28 -29.43 -6.27 8.99
CA LYS A 28 -29.54 -6.09 7.54
C LYS A 28 -29.03 -4.69 7.18
N ILE A 29 -28.37 -4.59 6.04
CA ILE A 29 -27.91 -3.31 5.48
C ILE A 29 -28.67 -3.12 4.17
N SER A 30 -29.37 -1.98 4.04
CA SER A 30 -30.12 -1.66 2.83
C SER A 30 -29.18 -1.44 1.63
N LYS A 31 -29.74 -1.41 0.42
CA LYS A 31 -28.96 -1.14 -0.79
C LYS A 31 -28.42 0.29 -0.76
N GLU A 32 -29.27 1.23 -0.38
CA GLU A 32 -29.01 2.66 -0.31
C GLU A 32 -27.88 2.95 0.68
N ALA A 33 -27.90 2.33 1.86
CA ALA A 33 -26.83 2.51 2.85
C ALA A 33 -25.46 2.02 2.34
N LYS A 34 -25.43 0.94 1.53
CA LYS A 34 -24.18 0.47 0.91
C LYS A 34 -23.68 1.45 -0.15
N GLN A 35 -24.59 2.03 -0.95
CA GLN A 35 -24.24 3.01 -1.99
C GLN A 35 -23.71 4.29 -1.35
N THR A 36 -24.39 4.83 -0.35
CA THR A 36 -23.91 6.00 0.40
C THR A 36 -22.53 5.75 0.99
N MET A 37 -22.30 4.60 1.62
CA MET A 37 -20.97 4.29 2.16
C MET A 37 -19.90 4.08 1.08
N GLN A 38 -20.27 3.56 -0.10
CA GLN A 38 -19.36 3.42 -1.25
C GLN A 38 -18.94 4.80 -1.77
N GLU A 39 -19.88 5.72 -1.93
CA GLU A 39 -19.64 7.11 -2.30
C GLU A 39 -18.75 7.81 -1.26
N CYS A 40 -19.12 7.75 0.03
CA CYS A 40 -18.33 8.34 1.12
C CYS A 40 -16.92 7.75 1.20
N SER A 41 -16.74 6.45 0.97
CA SER A 41 -15.41 5.82 1.00
C SER A 41 -14.54 6.30 -0.16
N THR A 42 -15.14 6.47 -1.34
CA THR A 42 -14.45 6.96 -2.54
C THR A 42 -14.05 8.43 -2.36
N GLU A 43 -14.98 9.25 -1.85
CA GLU A 43 -14.72 10.64 -1.52
C GLU A 43 -13.65 10.78 -0.43
N PHE A 44 -13.68 9.93 0.61
CA PHE A 44 -12.66 9.92 1.66
C PHE A 44 -11.25 9.68 1.09
N ILE A 45 -11.09 8.75 0.15
CA ILE A 45 -9.81 8.50 -0.51
C ILE A 45 -9.36 9.75 -1.27
N SER A 46 -10.25 10.36 -2.06
CA SER A 46 -9.96 11.58 -2.81
C SER A 46 -9.60 12.74 -1.88
N PHE A 47 -10.32 12.92 -0.78
CA PHE A 47 -10.12 13.97 0.20
C PHE A 47 -8.75 13.87 0.89
N VAL A 48 -8.42 12.70 1.43
CA VAL A 48 -7.13 12.47 2.09
C VAL A 48 -5.97 12.60 1.08
N THR A 49 -6.16 12.09 -0.13
CA THR A 49 -5.13 12.14 -1.19
C THR A 49 -4.91 13.58 -1.67
N ALA A 50 -5.97 14.39 -1.76
CA ALA A 50 -5.86 15.80 -2.10
C ALA A 50 -5.04 16.57 -1.05
N GLU A 51 -5.35 16.40 0.23
CA GLU A 51 -4.61 17.05 1.32
C GLU A 51 -3.11 16.64 1.34
N ALA A 52 -2.83 15.34 1.13
CA ALA A 52 -1.46 14.85 1.03
C ALA A 52 -0.72 15.40 -0.21
N SER A 53 -1.42 15.49 -1.34
CA SER A 53 -0.90 16.06 -2.58
C SER A 53 -0.55 17.53 -2.42
N ASP A 54 -1.40 18.31 -1.75
CA ASP A 54 -1.18 19.72 -1.50
C ASP A 54 0.08 19.95 -0.66
N LYS A 55 0.28 19.17 0.40
CA LYS A 55 1.53 19.21 1.16
C LYS A 55 2.74 18.85 0.30
N CYS A 56 2.66 17.75 -0.45
CA CYS A 56 3.74 17.30 -1.32
C CYS A 56 4.16 18.40 -2.31
N HIS A 57 3.19 19.07 -2.92
CA HIS A 57 3.44 20.19 -3.84
C HIS A 57 4.02 21.42 -3.13
N LYS A 58 3.52 21.78 -1.93
CA LYS A 58 4.07 22.87 -1.11
C LYS A 58 5.55 22.62 -0.74
N GLU A 59 5.96 21.37 -0.62
CA GLU A 59 7.34 20.95 -0.39
C GLU A 59 8.16 20.79 -1.69
N ASN A 60 7.66 21.23 -2.84
CA ASN A 60 8.29 21.10 -4.16
C ASN A 60 8.60 19.65 -4.59
N ARG A 61 7.84 18.67 -4.06
CA ARG A 61 7.94 17.27 -4.45
C ARG A 61 6.84 16.93 -5.46
N LYS A 62 7.18 16.09 -6.45
CA LYS A 62 6.24 15.60 -7.49
C LYS A 62 5.61 14.25 -7.15
N THR A 63 6.08 13.59 -6.09
CA THR A 63 5.68 12.23 -5.72
C THR A 63 5.21 12.22 -4.28
N VAL A 64 3.94 11.92 -4.10
CA VAL A 64 3.32 11.70 -2.79
C VAL A 64 3.87 10.39 -2.22
N ASN A 65 4.25 10.40 -0.95
CA ASN A 65 4.76 9.23 -0.25
C ASN A 65 3.89 8.86 0.97
N GLY A 66 4.22 7.77 1.65
CA GLY A 66 3.47 7.31 2.82
C GLY A 66 3.48 8.28 4.02
N ASP A 67 4.53 9.09 4.17
CA ASP A 67 4.62 10.07 5.25
C ASP A 67 3.66 11.26 5.01
N ASP A 68 3.39 11.60 3.74
CA ASP A 68 2.38 12.60 3.36
C ASP A 68 0.97 12.15 3.75
N ILE A 69 0.65 10.88 3.50
CA ILE A 69 -0.64 10.29 3.89
C ILE A 69 -0.80 10.31 5.42
N CYS A 70 0.26 9.92 6.16
CA CYS A 70 0.24 9.96 7.62
C CYS A 70 0.02 11.38 8.15
N TRP A 71 0.63 12.37 7.52
CA TRP A 71 0.44 13.77 7.88
C TRP A 71 -0.98 14.24 7.57
N ALA A 72 -1.50 13.96 6.36
CA ALA A 72 -2.83 14.37 5.95
C ALA A 72 -3.90 13.83 6.92
N LEU A 73 -3.81 12.54 7.30
CA LEU A 73 -4.73 11.96 8.28
C LEU A 73 -4.71 12.70 9.63
N ARG A 74 -3.54 13.13 10.13
CA ARG A 74 -3.46 13.93 11.37
C ARG A 74 -4.06 15.31 11.19
N THR A 75 -3.71 16.00 10.11
CA THR A 75 -4.22 17.35 9.81
C THR A 75 -5.74 17.38 9.71
N LEU A 76 -6.32 16.31 9.17
CA LEU A 76 -7.77 16.14 9.01
C LEU A 76 -8.48 15.63 10.27
N GLY A 77 -7.77 15.41 11.38
CA GLY A 77 -8.34 14.98 12.67
C GLY A 77 -8.58 13.47 12.80
N PHE A 78 -7.97 12.65 11.93
CA PHE A 78 -8.02 11.18 11.97
C PHE A 78 -6.80 10.59 12.71
N ASP A 79 -6.44 11.13 13.87
CA ASP A 79 -5.20 10.80 14.60
C ASP A 79 -5.05 9.31 14.94
N ASN A 80 -6.15 8.66 15.34
CA ASN A 80 -6.19 7.23 15.64
C ASN A 80 -5.83 6.38 14.41
N TYR A 81 -6.28 6.79 13.22
CA TYR A 81 -5.93 6.14 11.97
C TYR A 81 -4.49 6.46 11.57
N ALA A 82 -4.04 7.70 11.74
CA ALA A 82 -2.67 8.07 11.44
C ALA A 82 -1.65 7.25 12.25
N GLU A 83 -1.89 7.03 13.54
CA GLU A 83 -1.02 6.19 14.37
C GLU A 83 -0.96 4.73 13.89
N ALA A 84 -2.11 4.16 13.50
CA ALA A 84 -2.16 2.82 12.92
C ALA A 84 -1.39 2.74 11.59
N ILE A 85 -1.55 3.73 10.71
CA ILE A 85 -0.89 3.76 9.40
C ILE A 85 0.62 3.98 9.53
N VAL A 86 1.10 4.80 10.47
CA VAL A 86 2.54 4.96 10.72
C VAL A 86 3.18 3.61 11.11
N ARG A 87 2.54 2.85 12.01
CA ARG A 87 3.02 1.52 12.40
C ARG A 87 3.03 0.55 11.22
N TYR A 88 2.00 0.60 10.38
CA TYR A 88 1.94 -0.20 9.15
C TYR A 88 3.07 0.17 8.19
N LEU A 89 3.27 1.47 7.94
CA LEU A 89 4.31 1.98 7.03
C LEU A 89 5.72 1.56 7.47
N TYR A 90 5.98 1.59 8.78
CA TYR A 90 7.24 1.10 9.34
C TYR A 90 7.47 -0.38 9.00
N LYS A 91 6.51 -1.25 9.32
CA LYS A 91 6.59 -2.70 9.03
C LYS A 91 6.70 -2.99 7.54
N TYR A 92 5.98 -2.22 6.71
CA TYR A 92 6.07 -2.33 5.25
C TYR A 92 7.49 -2.04 4.77
N ARG A 93 8.09 -0.93 5.23
CA ARG A 93 9.48 -0.56 4.89
C ARG A 93 10.49 -1.60 5.34
N GLU A 94 10.31 -2.21 6.51
CA GLU A 94 11.15 -3.32 6.97
C GLU A 94 11.03 -4.56 6.06
N ALA A 95 9.80 -4.97 5.74
CA ALA A 95 9.56 -6.12 4.88
C ALA A 95 10.17 -5.94 3.48
N GLU A 96 10.07 -4.75 2.90
CA GLU A 96 10.69 -4.44 1.61
C GLU A 96 12.23 -4.49 1.66
N ARG A 97 12.84 -4.07 2.77
CA ARG A 97 14.29 -4.21 2.99
C ARG A 97 14.71 -5.68 3.09
N HIS A 98 13.94 -6.52 3.80
CA HIS A 98 14.21 -7.95 3.89
C HIS A 98 14.13 -8.65 2.53
N LYS A 99 13.14 -8.32 1.69
CA LYS A 99 13.03 -8.85 0.31
C LYS A 99 14.21 -8.40 -0.56
N ALA A 100 14.65 -7.15 -0.43
CA ALA A 100 15.80 -6.63 -1.17
C ALA A 100 17.12 -7.32 -0.75
N ASN A 101 17.28 -7.62 0.54
CA ASN A 101 18.46 -8.34 1.03
C ASN A 101 18.44 -9.83 0.64
N SER A 102 17.29 -10.49 0.74
CA SER A 102 17.14 -11.90 0.34
C SER A 102 17.39 -12.12 -1.15
N SER A 103 17.03 -11.15 -2.00
CA SER A 103 17.31 -11.22 -3.44
C SER A 103 18.78 -10.96 -3.77
N ARG A 104 19.50 -10.20 -2.94
CA ARG A 104 20.96 -10.04 -3.03
C ARG A 104 21.70 -11.31 -2.62
N ASP A 105 21.35 -11.92 -1.49
CA ASP A 105 21.98 -13.15 -1.01
C ASP A 105 21.81 -14.29 -2.04
N ASN A 106 20.60 -14.45 -2.59
CA ASN A 106 20.36 -15.44 -3.66
C ASN A 106 21.20 -15.18 -4.92
N ARG A 107 21.44 -13.91 -5.28
CA ARG A 107 22.23 -13.55 -6.45
C ARG A 107 23.73 -13.80 -6.22
N GLU A 108 24.22 -13.56 -5.01
CA GLU A 108 25.59 -13.88 -4.62
C GLU A 108 25.83 -15.39 -4.56
N GLU A 109 24.91 -16.16 -3.97
CA GLU A 109 24.99 -17.63 -3.91
C GLU A 109 24.94 -18.28 -5.30
N SER A 110 24.13 -17.72 -6.20
CA SER A 110 24.11 -18.13 -7.62
C SER A 110 25.43 -17.86 -8.32
N ASN A 111 26.08 -16.73 -8.01
CA ASN A 111 27.35 -16.36 -8.59
C ASN A 111 28.48 -17.29 -8.09
N TYR A 112 28.51 -17.60 -6.78
CA TYR A 112 29.45 -18.57 -6.20
C TYR A 112 29.34 -19.96 -6.85
N ARG A 113 28.13 -20.47 -7.08
CA ARG A 113 27.92 -21.78 -7.74
C ARG A 113 28.34 -21.80 -9.21
N VAL A 114 28.28 -20.66 -9.90
CA VAL A 114 28.79 -20.54 -11.29
C VAL A 114 30.33 -20.57 -11.31
N PHE A 115 30.99 -19.91 -10.35
CA PHE A 115 32.45 -19.97 -10.23
C PHE A 115 32.96 -21.37 -9.88
N GLU A 116 32.28 -22.13 -9.00
CA GLU A 116 32.67 -23.52 -8.68
C GLU A 116 32.55 -24.47 -9.88
N LYS A 117 31.60 -24.26 -10.80
CA LYS A 117 31.43 -25.09 -12.00
C LYS A 117 32.38 -24.74 -13.15
N GLY A 118 33.13 -23.63 -13.06
CA GLY A 118 34.05 -23.16 -14.10
C GLY A 118 35.52 -23.52 -13.89
N GLY A 119 35.88 -24.19 -12.78
CA GLY A 119 37.27 -24.40 -12.38
C GLY A 119 37.80 -25.81 -12.58
N THR A 120 38.06 -26.24 -13.82
CA THR A 120 39.10 -27.25 -14.10
C THR A 120 39.83 -26.93 -15.40
N SER A 121 41.01 -26.32 -15.28
CA SER A 121 42.10 -26.54 -16.23
C SER A 121 43.38 -26.63 -15.41
N GLN A 122 43.85 -27.86 -15.20
CA GLN A 122 45.17 -28.14 -14.67
C GLN A 122 46.20 -27.65 -15.69
N ALA A 123 47.04 -26.71 -15.28
CA ALA A 123 48.32 -26.47 -15.93
C ALA A 123 49.34 -27.42 -15.29
N GLU A 124 49.80 -28.43 -16.02
CA GLU A 124 51.05 -29.12 -15.66
C GLU A 124 52.24 -28.36 -16.26
N PRO A 125 53.34 -28.16 -15.49
CA PRO A 125 54.49 -27.43 -15.96
C PRO A 125 55.56 -28.31 -16.63
N SER A 126 56.13 -27.73 -17.69
CA SER A 126 57.39 -28.01 -18.41
C SER A 126 57.51 -29.29 -19.23
#